data_AF-A0A1R1ILC7-F1
#
_entry.id   AF-A0A1R1ILC7-F1
#
_cell.length_a   1.000
_cell.length_b   1.000
_cell.length_c   1.000
_cell.angle_alpha   90.00
_cell.angle_beta   90.00
_cell.angle_gamma   90.00
#
_symmetry.space_group_name_H-M   'P 1'
#
loop_
_entity.id
_entity.type
_entity.pdbx_description
1 polymer ?
#
loop_
_entity_poly.entity_id
_entity_poly.type
_entity_poly.pdbx_seq_one_letter_code
_entity_poly.pdbx_strand_id
1 'polypeptide(L)'
;MPASLALVADQSKPVEALASAAEVVVLKFGSSVLRDASQAPAVASEIYGHVRAGRKVVAVVSALAGQTDQLLADARSLGLDHENELLPAYVVLGEEKAAALVAVACDRVGLDAVGLSVRELGIVAEGPAQHARPVSLKGERLHQALAEHEVVVVPGFGAVRSNGRVALLGRGGSDLTAVVLAAELGLKRVRLVKDVDGLYDRDPASETGTPLRYRRASWDTARQVGGALVQHDAIDLAEARGVDIEVAALGRAEGTIVGERGAPPGPVQAAAPLKVAVAGCGVVGGGLLSRLLPDSRFEVVGVLVRNPLKKRDVSAPAELFTNDVEALLAKKPDLVLEALSEGEAGHALIRRALEAGCDVVSANKQAVARDPKGLQALADANGCRVAWSASVGGGSPMIETLRAARAAGPVAGFEAVLNGTVNFMLQRLGEGATFSDALADARAAGFAEEDPSSDLEGFDAAAKVKLLSFEAFGRSPDDLPRDVLAAETVLGDRPVRQIGACFERDGELAPYVRLDGELEDALFLSLNGERNALKVYGQDGRVWTCKGRGAGRWATTESVLADVADVMRARRAAAELV
;
A
#
# COMPACT_ATOMS: atom_id res chain seq x y z
N MET A 1 7.73 45.98 19.86
CA MET A 1 6.27 45.91 20.05
C MET A 1 5.60 46.94 19.17
N PRO A 2 5.06 46.50 18.01
CA PRO A 2 3.74 46.99 17.59
C PRO A 2 2.79 45.81 17.31
N ALA A 3 1.53 46.06 17.61
CA ALA A 3 0.43 45.10 17.66
C ALA A 3 -0.14 44.81 16.26
N SER A 4 0.28 43.71 15.64
CA SER A 4 -0.43 43.07 14.50
C SER A 4 -0.46 41.54 14.54
N LEU A 5 -0.05 40.92 15.65
CA LEU A 5 0.07 39.45 15.78
C LEU A 5 -0.97 38.82 16.73
N ALA A 6 -2.06 39.51 17.02
CA ALA A 6 -3.14 38.97 17.85
C ALA A 6 -4.47 39.06 17.12
N LEU A 7 -5.17 37.93 17.06
CA LEU A 7 -6.50 37.65 16.47
C LEU A 7 -6.51 37.03 15.06
N VAL A 8 -5.96 35.82 14.94
CA VAL A 8 -6.69 34.73 14.28
C VAL A 8 -6.82 33.62 15.31
N ALA A 9 -7.77 33.77 16.22
CA ALA A 9 -8.21 32.66 17.05
C ALA A 9 -8.73 31.55 16.13
N ASP A 10 -8.41 30.31 16.50
CA ASP A 10 -8.78 29.04 15.86
C ASP A 10 -10.29 28.86 15.71
N GLN A 11 -10.90 29.59 14.77
CA GLN A 11 -12.27 29.40 14.29
C GLN A 11 -12.28 28.55 13.00
N SER A 12 -11.19 27.81 12.74
CA SER A 12 -10.83 27.27 11.42
C SER A 12 -11.16 25.80 11.18
N LYS A 13 -11.47 25.02 12.22
CA LYS A 13 -11.78 23.60 12.09
C LYS A 13 -13.30 23.39 12.11
N PRO A 14 -13.90 22.64 11.17
CA PRO A 14 -15.32 22.32 11.26
C PRO A 14 -15.63 21.68 12.62
N VAL A 15 -16.66 22.19 13.28
CA VAL A 15 -17.06 21.81 14.64
C VAL A 15 -17.58 20.37 14.61
N GLU A 16 -16.96 19.51 15.42
CA GLU A 16 -17.14 18.05 15.54
C GLU A 16 -16.78 17.22 14.29
N ALA A 17 -15.53 16.75 14.26
CA ALA A 17 -15.03 15.79 13.29
C ALA A 17 -15.60 14.39 13.51
N LEU A 18 -16.32 13.85 12.53
CA LEU A 18 -16.70 12.43 12.50
C LEU A 18 -15.65 11.65 11.70
N ALA A 19 -14.84 10.84 12.38
CA ALA A 19 -13.92 9.93 11.70
C ALA A 19 -14.72 8.93 10.85
N SER A 20 -14.40 8.81 9.55
CA SER A 20 -15.02 7.75 8.74
C SER A 20 -14.49 6.39 9.19
N ALA A 21 -15.37 5.44 9.52
CA ALA A 21 -14.95 4.08 9.85
C ALA A 21 -14.35 3.40 8.59
N ALA A 22 -13.06 3.09 8.63
CA ALA A 22 -12.38 2.39 7.55
C ALA A 22 -12.94 0.96 7.38
N GLU A 23 -13.21 0.54 6.15
CA GLU A 23 -13.61 -0.82 5.82
C GLU A 23 -12.47 -1.80 6.18
N VAL A 24 -12.80 -2.93 6.81
CA VAL A 24 -11.82 -3.98 7.12
C VAL A 24 -11.93 -5.10 6.08
N VAL A 25 -10.79 -5.62 5.62
CA VAL A 25 -10.72 -6.78 4.72
C VAL A 25 -9.81 -7.87 5.28
N VAL A 26 -10.15 -9.13 5.03
CA VAL A 26 -9.30 -10.29 5.36
C VAL A 26 -8.70 -10.85 4.08
N LEU A 27 -7.37 -10.86 4.01
CA LEU A 27 -6.59 -11.40 2.90
C LEU A 27 -5.79 -12.60 3.38
N LYS A 28 -5.89 -13.74 2.70
CA LYS A 28 -5.09 -14.92 3.01
C LYS A 28 -4.02 -15.14 1.95
N PHE A 29 -2.78 -15.32 2.38
CA PHE A 29 -1.66 -15.64 1.50
C PHE A 29 -1.22 -17.09 1.71
N GLY A 30 -1.36 -17.91 0.68
CA GLY A 30 -0.97 -19.33 0.69
C GLY A 30 0.53 -19.56 0.47
N SER A 31 0.99 -20.78 0.78
CA SER A 31 2.35 -21.23 0.51
C SER A 31 2.73 -21.23 -0.97
N SER A 32 1.75 -21.33 -1.89
CA SER A 32 2.00 -21.20 -3.34
C SER A 32 2.40 -19.78 -3.75
N VAL A 33 1.99 -18.77 -2.96
CA VAL A 33 2.37 -17.36 -3.10
C VAL A 33 3.66 -17.09 -2.32
N LEU A 34 3.77 -17.61 -1.10
CA LEU A 34 4.92 -17.47 -0.20
C LEU A 34 5.83 -18.69 -0.27
N ARG A 35 6.54 -18.84 -1.39
CA ARG A 35 7.47 -19.97 -1.58
C ARG A 35 8.71 -19.84 -0.70
N ASP A 36 9.24 -18.63 -0.59
CA ASP A 36 10.38 -18.25 0.23
C ASP A 36 10.25 -16.79 0.69
N ALA A 37 11.27 -16.26 1.38
CA ALA A 37 11.22 -14.90 1.92
C ALA A 37 11.23 -13.80 0.84
N SER A 38 11.71 -14.10 -0.38
CA SER A 38 11.81 -13.13 -1.47
C SER A 38 10.47 -12.72 -2.05
N GLN A 39 9.38 -13.47 -1.80
CA GLN A 39 8.03 -13.11 -2.26
C GLN A 39 7.24 -12.26 -1.26
N ALA A 40 7.70 -12.12 -0.01
CA ALA A 40 7.07 -11.24 0.98
C ALA A 40 6.86 -9.79 0.49
N PRO A 41 7.79 -9.18 -0.28
CA PRO A 41 7.56 -7.87 -0.89
C PRO A 41 6.39 -7.81 -1.86
N ALA A 42 6.04 -8.88 -2.59
CA ALA A 42 4.88 -8.89 -3.48
C ALA A 42 3.56 -9.00 -2.70
N VAL A 43 3.58 -9.71 -1.57
CA VAL A 43 2.47 -9.72 -0.61
C VAL A 43 2.25 -8.34 0.00
N ALA A 44 3.33 -7.65 0.40
CA ALA A 44 3.25 -6.28 0.88
C ALA A 44 2.66 -5.31 -0.17
N SER A 45 2.98 -5.50 -1.46
CA SER A 45 2.38 -4.72 -2.56
C SER A 45 0.87 -4.92 -2.67
N GLU A 46 0.37 -6.16 -2.52
CA GLU A 46 -1.08 -6.43 -2.51
C GLU A 46 -1.75 -5.75 -1.31
N ILE A 47 -1.18 -5.90 -0.11
CA ILE A 47 -1.68 -5.27 1.11
C ILE A 47 -1.70 -3.74 0.95
N TYR A 48 -0.64 -3.16 0.39
CA TYR A 48 -0.52 -1.74 0.13
C TYR A 48 -1.67 -1.21 -0.73
N GLY A 49 -2.05 -1.94 -1.78
CA GLY A 49 -3.19 -1.58 -2.63
C GLY A 49 -4.51 -1.46 -1.87
N HIS A 50 -4.73 -2.30 -0.85
CA HIS A 50 -5.92 -2.22 0.01
C HIS A 50 -5.85 -1.04 0.99
N VAL A 51 -4.70 -0.82 1.65
CA VAL A 51 -4.50 0.32 2.56
C VAL A 51 -4.65 1.65 1.83
N ARG A 52 -4.06 1.74 0.63
CA ARG A 52 -4.22 2.89 -0.27
C ARG A 52 -5.66 3.18 -0.65
N ALA A 53 -6.53 2.17 -0.70
CA ALA A 53 -7.96 2.33 -0.92
C ALA A 53 -8.75 2.73 0.34
N GLY A 54 -8.07 3.06 1.45
CA GLY A 54 -8.69 3.45 2.72
C GLY A 54 -9.17 2.27 3.57
N ARG A 55 -8.70 1.05 3.30
CA ARG A 55 -9.11 -0.16 4.03
C ARG A 55 -8.08 -0.55 5.08
N LYS A 56 -8.55 -1.12 6.20
CA LYS A 56 -7.69 -1.86 7.13
C LYS A 56 -7.60 -3.32 6.70
N VAL A 57 -6.44 -3.94 6.91
CA VAL A 57 -6.15 -5.29 6.41
C VAL A 57 -5.82 -6.24 7.55
N VAL A 58 -6.47 -7.40 7.58
CA VAL A 58 -6.02 -8.57 8.33
C VAL A 58 -5.40 -9.56 7.33
N ALA A 59 -4.08 -9.71 7.38
CA ALA A 59 -3.32 -10.58 6.49
C ALA A 59 -3.04 -11.93 7.17
N VAL A 60 -3.74 -12.98 6.76
CA VAL A 60 -3.54 -14.36 7.23
C VAL A 60 -2.45 -15.01 6.40
N VAL A 61 -1.35 -15.40 7.05
CA VAL A 61 -0.14 -15.88 6.38
C VAL A 61 0.07 -17.36 6.67
N SER A 62 0.20 -18.16 5.60
CA SER A 62 0.62 -19.56 5.72
C SER A 62 2.13 -19.67 5.92
N ALA A 63 2.60 -20.83 6.37
CA ALA A 63 4.04 -21.13 6.37
C ALA A 63 4.63 -21.01 4.94
N LEU A 64 5.95 -20.80 4.87
CA LEU A 64 6.65 -20.88 3.59
C LEU A 64 6.50 -22.28 2.98
N ALA A 65 6.53 -22.39 1.66
CA ALA A 65 6.36 -23.67 0.96
C ALA A 65 7.29 -24.77 1.52
N GLY A 66 6.70 -25.93 1.83
CA GLY A 66 7.38 -27.11 2.40
C GLY A 66 7.78 -26.99 3.88
N GLN A 67 7.66 -25.82 4.50
CA GLN A 67 8.14 -25.61 5.86
C GLN A 67 7.29 -26.36 6.91
N THR A 68 5.97 -26.37 6.78
CA THR A 68 5.09 -27.14 7.68
C THR A 68 5.40 -28.62 7.60
N ASP A 69 5.60 -29.16 6.39
CA ASP A 69 5.95 -30.56 6.18
C ASP A 69 7.31 -30.91 6.80
N GLN A 70 8.30 -30.02 6.66
CA GLN A 70 9.60 -30.17 7.30
C GLN A 70 9.48 -30.23 8.82
N LEU A 71 8.75 -29.31 9.46
CA LEU A 71 8.56 -29.29 10.91
C LEU A 71 7.84 -30.56 11.41
N LEU A 72 6.84 -31.04 10.65
CA LEU A 72 6.17 -32.30 10.95
C LEU A 72 7.12 -33.50 10.81
N ALA A 73 7.97 -33.51 9.78
CA ALA A 73 8.96 -34.57 9.55
C ALA A 73 10.04 -34.59 10.63
N ASP A 74 10.57 -33.43 11.03
CA ASP A 74 11.57 -33.27 12.10
C ASP A 74 11.03 -33.85 13.41
N ALA A 75 9.79 -33.51 13.77
CA ALA A 75 9.15 -34.03 14.97
C ALA A 75 8.96 -35.56 14.91
N ARG A 76 8.49 -36.09 13.77
CA ARG A 76 8.33 -37.54 13.57
C ARG A 76 9.66 -38.30 13.66
N SER A 77 10.75 -37.71 13.19
CA SER A 77 12.09 -38.32 13.25
C SER A 77 12.57 -38.61 14.68
N LEU A 78 11.99 -37.93 15.68
CA LEU A 78 12.24 -38.15 17.11
C LEU A 78 11.36 -39.26 17.73
N GLY A 79 10.61 -40.01 16.92
CA GLY A 79 9.73 -41.10 17.38
C GLY A 79 8.32 -40.64 17.77
N LEU A 80 7.86 -39.50 17.27
CA LEU A 80 6.47 -39.02 17.45
C LEU A 80 5.52 -39.71 16.46
N ASP A 81 5.17 -40.96 16.77
CA ASP A 81 4.25 -41.77 15.96
C ASP A 81 2.78 -41.67 16.42
N HIS A 82 2.48 -40.84 17.43
CA HIS A 82 1.15 -40.65 18.02
C HIS A 82 0.78 -39.16 18.15
N GLU A 83 -0.51 -38.87 18.39
CA GLU A 83 -0.95 -37.50 18.70
C GLU A 83 -0.20 -36.96 19.92
N ASN A 84 0.46 -35.82 19.74
CA ASN A 84 1.31 -35.20 20.74
C ASN A 84 0.90 -33.75 20.99
N GLU A 85 0.72 -33.41 22.26
CA GLU A 85 0.29 -32.08 22.74
C GLU A 85 1.39 -30.99 22.68
N LEU A 86 2.64 -31.35 22.36
CA LEU A 86 3.76 -30.43 22.16
C LEU A 86 3.95 -30.08 20.67
N LEU A 87 3.54 -30.97 19.77
CA LEU A 87 3.73 -30.79 18.32
C LEU A 87 3.14 -29.48 17.79
N PRO A 88 1.90 -29.06 18.16
CA PRO A 88 1.32 -27.84 17.63
C PRO A 88 2.16 -26.60 17.87
N ALA A 89 2.70 -26.45 19.08
CA ALA A 89 3.51 -25.29 19.45
C ALA A 89 4.83 -25.21 18.65
N TYR A 90 5.36 -26.34 18.19
CA TYR A 90 6.53 -26.37 17.32
C TYR A 90 6.17 -26.05 15.87
N VAL A 91 5.11 -26.65 15.34
CA VAL A 91 4.71 -26.51 13.93
C VAL A 91 4.26 -25.08 13.61
N VAL A 92 3.57 -24.39 14.53
CA VAL A 92 3.14 -23.00 14.30
C VAL A 92 4.29 -22.00 14.15
N LEU A 93 5.50 -22.33 14.61
CA LEU A 93 6.69 -21.47 14.43
C LEU A 93 6.98 -21.21 12.96
N GLY A 94 6.60 -22.13 12.07
CA GLY A 94 6.71 -21.92 10.62
C GLY A 94 5.87 -20.75 10.13
N GLU A 95 4.63 -20.65 10.58
CA GLU A 95 3.72 -19.57 10.19
C GLU A 95 4.01 -18.26 10.93
N GLU A 96 4.38 -18.32 12.20
CA GLU A 96 4.78 -17.12 12.95
C GLU A 96 6.02 -16.47 12.32
N LYS A 97 6.99 -17.27 11.87
CA LYS A 97 8.13 -16.77 11.08
C LYS A 97 7.67 -16.12 9.79
N ALA A 98 6.77 -16.76 9.03
CA ALA A 98 6.30 -16.21 7.75
C ALA A 98 5.50 -14.91 7.96
N ALA A 99 4.61 -14.85 8.95
CA ALA A 99 3.86 -13.67 9.34
C ALA A 99 4.78 -12.52 9.73
N ALA A 100 5.82 -12.79 10.53
CA ALA A 100 6.82 -11.78 10.88
C ALA A 100 7.57 -11.24 9.65
N LEU A 101 7.97 -12.10 8.72
CA LEU A 101 8.63 -11.67 7.48
C LEU A 101 7.73 -10.79 6.60
N VAL A 102 6.42 -11.12 6.52
CA VAL A 102 5.44 -10.29 5.82
C VAL A 102 5.23 -8.94 6.52
N ALA A 103 5.15 -8.92 7.86
CA ALA A 103 5.06 -7.66 8.62
C ALA A 103 6.30 -6.76 8.40
N VAL A 104 7.51 -7.34 8.38
CA VAL A 104 8.75 -6.63 8.04
C VAL A 104 8.72 -6.11 6.58
N ALA A 105 8.18 -6.90 5.65
CA ALA A 105 8.02 -6.44 4.26
C ALA A 105 7.01 -5.28 4.15
N CYS A 106 5.95 -5.27 4.97
CA CYS A 106 5.01 -4.15 5.06
C CYS A 106 5.68 -2.89 5.62
N ASP A 107 6.45 -3.00 6.70
CA ASP A 107 7.20 -1.86 7.26
C ASP A 107 8.21 -1.29 6.26
N ARG A 108 8.92 -2.16 5.51
CA ARG A 108 9.88 -1.75 4.47
C ARG A 108 9.25 -0.86 3.40
N VAL A 109 7.97 -1.07 3.07
CA VAL A 109 7.22 -0.26 2.10
C VAL A 109 6.44 0.89 2.76
N GLY A 110 6.55 1.04 4.08
CA GLY A 110 6.01 2.17 4.83
C GLY A 110 4.59 2.02 5.33
N LEU A 111 4.05 0.80 5.34
CA LEU A 111 2.76 0.49 5.95
C LEU A 111 2.86 0.43 7.47
N ASP A 112 1.83 0.91 8.17
CA ASP A 112 1.69 0.72 9.61
C ASP A 112 1.15 -0.68 9.91
N ALA A 113 2.07 -1.63 10.06
CA ALA A 113 1.75 -3.05 10.25
C ALA A 113 2.21 -3.58 11.61
N VAL A 114 1.39 -4.46 12.19
CA VAL A 114 1.73 -5.22 13.40
C VAL A 114 1.54 -6.72 13.17
N GLY A 115 2.44 -7.53 13.70
CA GLY A 115 2.30 -8.99 13.73
C GLY A 115 1.68 -9.46 15.05
N LEU A 116 0.76 -10.43 15.00
CA LEU A 116 0.28 -11.13 16.19
C LEU A 116 0.69 -12.61 16.14
N SER A 117 1.14 -13.16 17.27
CA SER A 117 1.31 -14.60 17.44
C SER A 117 -0.03 -15.34 17.46
N VAL A 118 0.00 -16.67 17.38
CA VAL A 118 -1.21 -17.51 17.51
C VAL A 118 -1.93 -17.22 18.83
N ARG A 119 -1.17 -17.00 19.91
CA ARG A 119 -1.69 -16.75 21.25
C ARG A 119 -2.31 -15.37 21.39
N GLU A 120 -1.68 -14.35 20.80
CA GLU A 120 -2.21 -12.98 20.80
C GLU A 120 -3.44 -12.84 19.92
N LEU A 121 -3.50 -13.55 18.78
CA LEU A 121 -4.68 -13.57 17.92
C LEU A 121 -5.89 -14.15 18.65
N GLY A 122 -5.70 -15.23 19.43
CA GLY A 122 -6.71 -15.72 20.35
C GLY A 122 -7.87 -16.49 19.71
N ILE A 123 -7.70 -17.08 18.51
CA ILE A 123 -8.70 -18.03 17.97
C ILE A 123 -8.79 -19.21 18.94
N VAL A 124 -10.00 -19.51 19.42
CA VAL A 124 -10.26 -20.65 20.30
C VAL A 124 -10.68 -21.84 19.46
N ALA A 125 -10.13 -23.01 19.79
CA ALA A 125 -10.50 -24.25 19.13
C ALA A 125 -10.73 -25.40 20.13
N GLU A 126 -11.59 -26.33 19.74
CA GLU A 126 -11.93 -27.55 20.48
C GLU A 126 -11.54 -28.80 19.71
N GLY A 127 -11.39 -29.93 20.42
CA GLY A 127 -11.00 -31.21 19.84
C GLY A 127 -9.51 -31.55 19.99
N PRO A 128 -9.00 -32.47 19.14
CA PRO A 128 -7.62 -32.97 19.21
C PRO A 128 -6.58 -31.88 18.93
N ALA A 129 -5.39 -32.03 19.52
CA ALA A 129 -4.34 -31.00 19.44
C ALA A 129 -3.85 -30.71 18.01
N GLN A 130 -3.95 -31.68 17.09
CA GLN A 130 -3.42 -31.56 15.72
C GLN A 130 -4.52 -31.30 14.66
N HIS A 131 -5.80 -31.39 15.06
CA HIS A 131 -6.97 -31.28 14.19
C HIS A 131 -8.15 -30.62 14.93
N ALA A 132 -7.88 -29.50 15.59
CA ALA A 132 -8.87 -28.77 16.36
C ALA A 132 -9.82 -27.98 15.45
N ARG A 133 -11.06 -27.80 15.88
CA ARG A 133 -12.09 -27.01 15.19
C ARG A 133 -12.20 -25.64 15.83
N PRO A 134 -12.10 -24.53 15.08
CA PRO A 134 -12.25 -23.20 15.63
C PRO A 134 -13.70 -22.96 16.04
N VAL A 135 -13.91 -22.34 17.19
CA VAL A 135 -15.24 -22.10 17.78
C VAL A 135 -15.57 -20.63 17.97
N SER A 136 -14.57 -19.80 18.29
CA SER A 136 -14.74 -18.37 18.55
C SER A 136 -13.41 -17.63 18.47
N LEU A 137 -13.44 -16.31 18.38
CA LEU A 137 -12.28 -15.44 18.66
C LEU A 137 -12.36 -14.96 20.12
N LYS A 138 -11.27 -15.09 20.89
CA LYS A 138 -11.18 -14.57 22.26
C LYS A 138 -10.32 -13.31 22.34
N GLY A 139 -10.80 -12.37 23.15
CA GLY A 139 -10.06 -11.18 23.54
C GLY A 139 -10.22 -10.02 22.56
N GLU A 140 -9.79 -8.85 23.01
CA GLU A 140 -9.90 -7.60 22.25
C GLU A 140 -8.65 -7.30 21.41
N ARG A 141 -7.65 -8.20 21.41
CA ARG A 141 -6.32 -7.90 20.87
C ARG A 141 -6.34 -7.60 19.37
N LEU A 142 -7.12 -8.35 18.58
CA LEU A 142 -7.30 -8.07 17.16
C LEU A 142 -7.99 -6.72 16.93
N HIS A 143 -9.06 -6.43 17.68
CA HIS A 143 -9.77 -5.15 17.59
C HIS A 143 -8.90 -3.97 18.00
N GLN A 144 -8.11 -4.11 19.06
CA GLN A 144 -7.13 -3.11 19.49
C GLN A 144 -6.05 -2.90 18.42
N ALA A 145 -5.49 -3.98 17.88
CA ALA A 145 -4.50 -3.89 16.80
C ALA A 145 -5.09 -3.19 15.56
N LEU A 146 -6.34 -3.51 15.20
CA LEU A 146 -7.07 -2.83 14.12
C LEU A 146 -7.47 -1.41 14.48
N ALA A 147 -7.49 -0.98 15.74
CA ALA A 147 -7.69 0.42 16.09
C ALA A 147 -6.39 1.22 15.90
N GLU A 148 -5.26 0.64 16.31
CA GLU A 148 -3.94 1.29 16.35
C GLU A 148 -3.22 1.29 15.00
N HIS A 149 -3.40 0.23 14.19
CA HIS A 149 -2.65 0.00 12.95
C HIS A 149 -3.54 -0.10 11.71
N GLU A 150 -2.91 -0.02 10.53
CA GLU A 150 -3.57 -0.19 9.22
C GLU A 150 -3.58 -1.67 8.79
N VAL A 151 -2.56 -2.42 9.20
CA VAL A 151 -2.38 -3.83 8.84
C VAL A 151 -2.10 -4.69 10.07
N VAL A 152 -2.83 -5.79 10.21
CA VAL A 152 -2.56 -6.83 11.22
C VAL A 152 -2.20 -8.12 10.50
N VAL A 153 -0.96 -8.58 10.66
CA VAL A 153 -0.44 -9.81 10.05
C VAL A 153 -0.50 -10.95 11.06
N VAL A 154 -1.13 -12.06 10.69
CA VAL A 154 -1.43 -13.16 11.63
C VAL A 154 -1.10 -14.53 11.02
N PRO A 155 -0.65 -15.51 11.82
CA PRO A 155 -0.55 -16.90 11.37
C PRO A 155 -1.95 -17.50 11.15
N GLY A 156 -2.06 -18.48 10.26
CA GLY A 156 -3.33 -19.09 9.85
C GLY A 156 -3.61 -20.50 10.37
N PHE A 157 -2.64 -21.26 10.85
CA PHE A 157 -2.78 -22.71 11.08
C PHE A 157 -2.99 -23.06 12.56
N GLY A 158 -2.64 -22.13 13.45
CA GLY A 158 -2.71 -22.31 14.90
C GLY A 158 -3.98 -21.73 15.53
N ALA A 159 -4.41 -22.34 16.62
CA ALA A 159 -5.43 -21.84 17.53
C ALA A 159 -5.06 -22.16 18.99
N VAL A 160 -5.88 -21.69 19.94
CA VAL A 160 -5.69 -21.87 21.38
C VAL A 160 -6.84 -22.71 21.94
N ARG A 161 -6.53 -23.78 22.67
CA ARG A 161 -7.53 -24.60 23.36
C ARG A 161 -7.92 -23.95 24.70
N SER A 162 -9.01 -24.42 25.31
CA SER A 162 -9.49 -23.93 26.62
C SER A 162 -8.46 -24.02 27.75
N ASN A 163 -7.52 -24.96 27.66
CA ASN A 163 -6.38 -25.12 28.59
C ASN A 163 -5.21 -24.17 28.31
N GLY A 164 -5.33 -23.24 27.35
CA GLY A 164 -4.30 -22.29 26.96
C GLY A 164 -3.18 -22.88 26.10
N ARG A 165 -3.25 -24.14 25.68
CA ARG A 165 -2.25 -24.75 24.78
C ARG A 165 -2.58 -24.45 23.32
N VAL A 166 -1.54 -24.38 22.50
CA VAL A 166 -1.69 -24.25 21.04
C VAL A 166 -2.21 -25.55 20.46
N ALA A 167 -3.06 -25.45 19.45
CA ALA A 167 -3.53 -26.54 18.62
C ALA A 167 -3.42 -26.18 17.13
N LEU A 168 -3.41 -27.18 16.27
CA LEU A 168 -3.45 -27.01 14.82
C LEU A 168 -4.87 -27.22 14.30
N LEU A 169 -5.26 -26.47 13.28
CA LEU A 169 -6.60 -26.49 12.69
C LEU A 169 -6.78 -27.57 11.60
N GLY A 170 -5.80 -28.45 11.41
CA GLY A 170 -5.82 -29.46 10.34
C GLY A 170 -5.51 -28.89 8.93
N ARG A 171 -5.74 -29.71 7.90
CA ARG A 171 -5.39 -29.36 6.52
C ARG A 171 -6.15 -28.11 6.05
N GLY A 172 -5.43 -27.17 5.46
CA GLY A 172 -5.98 -25.87 5.07
C GLY A 172 -6.38 -24.97 6.23
N GLY A 173 -5.83 -25.20 7.43
CA GLY A 173 -6.13 -24.38 8.60
C GLY A 173 -6.01 -22.87 8.33
N SER A 174 -5.06 -22.44 7.49
CA SER A 174 -4.91 -21.03 7.13
C SER A 174 -6.07 -20.47 6.29
N ASP A 175 -6.70 -21.28 5.42
CA ASP A 175 -7.93 -20.88 4.73
C ASP A 175 -9.10 -20.81 5.74
N LEU A 176 -9.17 -21.77 6.66
CA LEU A 176 -10.19 -21.81 7.72
C LEU A 176 -10.09 -20.60 8.66
N THR A 177 -8.88 -20.24 9.11
CA THR A 177 -8.63 -19.04 9.92
C THR A 177 -9.09 -17.78 9.21
N ALA A 178 -8.83 -17.64 7.91
CA ALA A 178 -9.29 -16.48 7.18
C ALA A 178 -10.83 -16.37 7.14
N VAL A 179 -11.54 -17.49 6.96
CA VAL A 179 -13.01 -17.53 7.03
C VAL A 179 -13.51 -17.22 8.45
N VAL A 180 -12.88 -17.77 9.49
CA VAL A 180 -13.22 -17.48 10.90
C VAL A 180 -13.08 -15.99 11.17
N LEU A 181 -11.95 -15.40 10.85
CA LEU A 181 -11.69 -13.97 11.11
C LEU A 181 -12.66 -13.09 10.33
N ALA A 182 -12.98 -13.42 9.09
CA ALA A 182 -13.98 -12.68 8.33
C ALA A 182 -15.37 -12.76 8.98
N ALA A 183 -15.79 -13.95 9.44
CA ALA A 183 -17.06 -14.14 10.12
C ALA A 183 -17.14 -13.38 11.46
N GLU A 184 -16.10 -13.47 12.29
CA GLU A 184 -16.04 -12.81 13.61
C GLU A 184 -15.98 -11.28 13.50
N LEU A 185 -15.35 -10.76 12.43
CA LEU A 185 -15.35 -9.33 12.09
C LEU A 185 -16.64 -8.87 11.39
N GLY A 186 -17.61 -9.76 11.16
CA GLY A 186 -18.89 -9.44 10.51
C GLY A 186 -18.78 -9.15 9.00
N LEU A 187 -17.69 -9.58 8.36
CA LEU A 187 -17.44 -9.35 6.94
C LEU A 187 -18.25 -10.31 6.09
N LYS A 188 -18.72 -9.83 4.93
CA LYS A 188 -19.46 -10.65 3.95
C LYS A 188 -18.55 -11.43 3.01
N ARG A 189 -17.25 -11.15 3.02
CA ARG A 189 -16.30 -11.74 2.09
C ARG A 189 -14.92 -11.89 2.71
N VAL A 190 -14.25 -12.98 2.37
CA VAL A 190 -12.81 -13.18 2.56
C VAL A 190 -12.12 -13.36 1.20
N ARG A 191 -10.88 -12.91 1.06
CA ARG A 191 -10.10 -13.09 -0.16
C ARG A 191 -8.92 -14.03 0.07
N LEU A 192 -8.93 -15.18 -0.61
CA LEU A 192 -7.86 -16.16 -0.62
C LEU A 192 -6.96 -15.88 -1.83
N VAL A 193 -5.78 -15.33 -1.56
CA VAL A 193 -4.75 -15.06 -2.56
C VAL A 193 -3.93 -16.32 -2.80
N LYS A 194 -3.98 -16.79 -4.04
CA LYS A 194 -3.36 -18.03 -4.53
C LYS A 194 -2.47 -17.70 -5.74
N ASP A 195 -1.82 -18.72 -6.28
CA ASP A 195 -1.01 -18.67 -7.51
C ASP A 195 -1.85 -18.79 -8.78
N VAL A 196 -3.13 -19.15 -8.65
CA VAL A 196 -4.15 -19.12 -9.70
C VAL A 196 -5.13 -17.97 -9.48
N ASP A 197 -5.61 -17.36 -10.56
CA ASP A 197 -6.46 -16.16 -10.54
C ASP A 197 -7.97 -16.47 -10.47
N GLY A 198 -8.32 -17.68 -10.02
CA GLY A 198 -9.70 -18.12 -9.84
C GLY A 198 -9.85 -19.63 -9.83
N LEU A 199 -11.11 -20.06 -9.75
CA LEU A 199 -11.55 -21.43 -9.90
C LEU A 199 -11.81 -21.73 -11.38
N TYR A 200 -11.36 -22.89 -11.84
CA TYR A 200 -11.48 -23.34 -13.21
C TYR A 200 -12.28 -24.66 -13.29
N ASP A 201 -12.82 -24.96 -14.47
CA ASP A 201 -13.49 -26.25 -14.74
C ASP A 201 -12.53 -27.45 -14.71
N ARG A 202 -11.23 -27.18 -14.88
CA ARG A 202 -10.12 -28.13 -14.82
C ARG A 202 -8.85 -27.41 -14.37
N ASP A 203 -7.79 -28.16 -14.08
CA ASP A 203 -6.49 -27.57 -13.74
C ASP A 203 -5.97 -26.69 -14.90
N PRO A 204 -5.78 -25.37 -14.70
CA PRO A 204 -5.28 -24.48 -15.74
C PRO A 204 -3.81 -24.75 -16.12
N ALA A 205 -3.07 -25.51 -15.32
CA ALA A 205 -1.71 -25.96 -15.66
C ALA A 205 -1.71 -27.23 -16.54
N SER A 206 -2.86 -27.86 -16.78
CA SER A 206 -2.98 -29.03 -17.64
C SER A 206 -2.81 -28.67 -19.13
N GLU A 207 -2.09 -29.50 -19.89
CA GLU A 207 -1.92 -29.33 -21.34
C GLU A 207 -3.19 -29.67 -22.17
N THR A 208 -4.29 -30.06 -21.51
CA THR A 208 -5.48 -30.58 -22.19
C THR A 208 -6.62 -29.55 -22.33
N GLY A 209 -6.68 -28.93 -23.51
CA GLY A 209 -7.75 -27.99 -23.88
C GLY A 209 -7.62 -26.62 -23.21
N THR A 210 -8.49 -25.68 -23.58
CA THR A 210 -8.50 -24.34 -22.98
C THR A 210 -9.35 -24.36 -21.71
N PRO A 211 -8.78 -24.09 -20.52
CA PRO A 211 -9.52 -24.09 -19.27
C PRO A 211 -10.50 -22.91 -19.21
N LEU A 212 -11.69 -23.13 -18.66
CA LEU A 212 -12.72 -22.13 -18.47
C LEU A 212 -12.76 -21.69 -17.00
N ARG A 213 -12.81 -20.38 -16.75
CA ARG A 213 -12.82 -19.81 -15.39
C ARG A 213 -14.22 -19.45 -14.96
N TYR A 214 -14.54 -19.78 -13.71
CA TYR A 214 -15.73 -19.29 -13.04
C TYR A 214 -15.52 -17.83 -12.62
N ARG A 215 -16.37 -16.90 -13.08
CA ARG A 215 -16.46 -15.58 -12.41
C ARG A 215 -17.17 -15.72 -11.06
N ARG A 216 -18.19 -16.59 -11.01
CA ARG A 216 -18.94 -16.93 -9.80
C ARG A 216 -19.19 -18.43 -9.73
N ALA A 217 -18.94 -19.05 -8.60
CA ALA A 217 -19.19 -20.47 -8.35
C ALA A 217 -20.09 -20.64 -7.12
N SER A 218 -20.93 -21.67 -7.13
CA SER A 218 -21.66 -22.05 -5.91
C SER A 218 -20.71 -22.76 -4.93
N TRP A 219 -21.04 -22.82 -3.64
CA TRP A 219 -20.29 -23.63 -2.67
C TRP A 219 -20.18 -25.09 -3.11
N ASP A 220 -21.26 -25.67 -3.65
CA ASP A 220 -21.26 -27.04 -4.19
C ASP A 220 -20.33 -27.21 -5.38
N THR A 221 -20.33 -26.24 -6.31
CA THR A 221 -19.38 -26.22 -7.42
C THR A 221 -17.95 -26.19 -6.89
N ALA A 222 -17.65 -25.34 -5.91
CA ALA A 222 -16.33 -25.24 -5.31
C ALA A 222 -15.90 -26.52 -4.58
N ARG A 223 -16.81 -27.24 -3.92
CA ARG A 223 -16.51 -28.56 -3.34
C ARG A 223 -16.12 -29.59 -4.41
N GLN A 224 -16.81 -29.56 -5.55
CA GLN A 224 -16.61 -30.51 -6.65
C GLN A 224 -15.32 -30.25 -7.43
N VAL A 225 -15.07 -29.00 -7.83
CA VAL A 225 -13.95 -28.65 -8.75
C VAL A 225 -12.79 -27.95 -8.05
N GLY A 226 -13.00 -27.45 -6.83
CA GLY A 226 -12.05 -26.62 -6.09
C GLY A 226 -11.35 -27.31 -4.93
N GLY A 227 -11.56 -28.62 -4.69
CA GLY A 227 -11.06 -29.32 -3.50
C GLY A 227 -9.53 -29.30 -3.28
N ALA A 228 -8.75 -29.00 -4.33
CA ALA A 228 -7.31 -28.74 -4.22
C ALA A 228 -6.95 -27.27 -3.92
N LEU A 229 -7.82 -26.33 -4.29
CA LEU A 229 -7.58 -24.89 -4.24
C LEU A 229 -8.12 -24.24 -2.94
N VAL A 230 -9.31 -24.66 -2.51
CA VAL A 230 -9.95 -24.27 -1.25
C VAL A 230 -10.41 -25.54 -0.54
N GLN A 231 -9.97 -25.74 0.71
CA GLN A 231 -10.34 -26.93 1.47
C GLN A 231 -11.83 -26.95 1.83
N HIS A 232 -12.42 -28.15 1.88
CA HIS A 232 -13.84 -28.35 2.17
C HIS A 232 -14.26 -27.74 3.51
N ASP A 233 -13.47 -27.93 4.57
CA ASP A 233 -13.77 -27.36 5.90
C ASP A 233 -13.94 -25.82 5.87
N ALA A 234 -13.15 -25.13 5.04
CA ALA A 234 -13.26 -23.67 4.88
C ALA A 234 -14.52 -23.29 4.09
N ILE A 235 -14.88 -24.05 3.06
CA ILE A 235 -16.13 -23.87 2.28
C ILE A 235 -17.34 -24.10 3.18
N ASP A 236 -17.33 -25.18 3.96
CA ASP A 236 -18.43 -25.55 4.86
C ASP A 236 -18.64 -24.49 5.95
N LEU A 237 -17.55 -23.98 6.54
CA LEU A 237 -17.64 -22.88 7.50
C LEU A 237 -18.16 -21.59 6.84
N ALA A 238 -17.67 -21.28 5.64
CA ALA A 238 -18.06 -20.08 4.91
C ALA A 238 -19.56 -20.10 4.57
N GLU A 239 -20.08 -21.23 4.09
CA GLU A 239 -21.51 -21.45 3.87
C GLU A 239 -22.29 -21.32 5.18
N ALA A 240 -21.86 -22.01 6.25
CA ALA A 240 -22.55 -21.98 7.54
C ALA A 240 -22.60 -20.57 8.18
N ARG A 241 -21.62 -19.73 7.90
CA ARG A 241 -21.52 -18.34 8.41
C ARG A 241 -21.98 -17.29 7.40
N GLY A 242 -22.34 -17.67 6.18
CA GLY A 242 -22.77 -16.75 5.12
C GLY A 242 -21.66 -15.78 4.67
N VAL A 243 -20.43 -16.28 4.53
CA VAL A 243 -19.26 -15.53 4.07
C VAL A 243 -18.90 -15.99 2.65
N ASP A 244 -18.87 -15.08 1.68
CA ASP A 244 -18.38 -15.40 0.32
C ASP A 244 -16.85 -15.57 0.34
N ILE A 245 -16.33 -16.54 -0.41
CA ILE A 245 -14.88 -16.74 -0.60
C ILE A 245 -14.49 -16.22 -1.98
N GLU A 246 -13.60 -15.23 -2.04
CA GLU A 246 -12.98 -14.77 -3.28
C GLU A 246 -11.64 -15.46 -3.48
N VAL A 247 -11.47 -16.17 -4.60
CA VAL A 247 -10.19 -16.78 -4.98
C VAL A 247 -9.54 -15.95 -6.07
N ALA A 248 -8.39 -15.34 -5.77
CA ALA A 248 -7.70 -14.42 -6.67
C ALA A 248 -6.19 -14.65 -6.65
N ALA A 249 -5.48 -14.11 -7.65
CA ALA A 249 -4.02 -14.06 -7.68
C ALA A 249 -3.49 -12.68 -7.32
N LEU A 250 -2.22 -12.60 -6.91
CA LEU A 250 -1.55 -11.33 -6.64
C LEU A 250 -1.69 -10.33 -7.80
N GLY A 251 -2.05 -9.10 -7.48
CA GLY A 251 -2.19 -8.01 -8.44
C GLY A 251 -3.31 -8.22 -9.47
N ARG A 252 -4.26 -9.11 -9.21
CA ARG A 252 -5.48 -9.27 -10.01
C ARG A 252 -6.66 -8.62 -9.29
N ALA A 253 -7.33 -7.68 -9.96
CA ALA A 253 -8.51 -7.02 -9.39
C ALA A 253 -9.68 -7.99 -9.18
N GLU A 254 -9.79 -8.97 -10.07
CA GLU A 254 -10.90 -9.91 -10.09
C GLU A 254 -10.41 -11.33 -9.79
N GLY A 255 -11.22 -12.05 -9.04
CA GLY A 255 -11.11 -13.47 -8.80
C GLY A 255 -12.45 -14.18 -9.01
N THR A 256 -12.50 -15.46 -8.67
CA THR A 256 -13.78 -16.18 -8.58
C THR A 256 -14.44 -15.90 -7.24
N ILE A 257 -15.69 -15.48 -7.26
CA ILE A 257 -16.52 -15.42 -6.05
C ILE A 257 -17.22 -16.77 -5.85
N VAL A 258 -16.93 -17.45 -4.75
CA VAL A 258 -17.59 -18.65 -4.28
C VAL A 258 -18.63 -18.26 -3.22
N GLY A 259 -19.90 -18.57 -3.47
CA GLY A 259 -21.01 -18.23 -2.58
C GLY A 259 -22.26 -19.05 -2.84
N GLU A 260 -23.43 -18.54 -2.47
CA GLU A 260 -24.72 -19.25 -2.66
C GLU A 260 -25.04 -19.50 -4.14
N ARG A 261 -24.78 -18.50 -4.99
CA ARG A 261 -25.10 -18.55 -6.43
C ARG A 261 -23.84 -18.75 -7.25
N GLY A 262 -23.89 -19.67 -8.21
CA GLY A 262 -22.87 -19.87 -9.23
C GLY A 262 -23.33 -19.44 -10.64
N ALA A 263 -22.39 -19.42 -11.57
CA ALA A 263 -22.63 -19.26 -13.00
C ALA A 263 -21.75 -20.26 -13.78
N PRO A 264 -22.10 -20.62 -15.03
CA PRO A 264 -21.23 -21.43 -15.88
C PRO A 264 -19.85 -20.77 -16.08
N PRO A 265 -18.77 -21.55 -16.22
CA PRO A 265 -17.44 -21.00 -16.46
C PRO A 265 -17.34 -20.47 -17.89
N GLY A 266 -16.49 -19.46 -18.09
CA GLY A 266 -16.27 -18.82 -19.39
C GLY A 266 -14.79 -18.79 -19.78
N PRO A 267 -14.48 -18.48 -21.06
CA PRO A 267 -13.09 -18.38 -21.50
C PRO A 267 -12.36 -17.26 -20.76
N VAL A 268 -11.08 -17.49 -20.45
CA VAL A 268 -10.19 -16.45 -19.92
C VAL A 268 -9.43 -15.82 -21.08
N GLN A 269 -9.60 -14.51 -21.26
CA GLN A 269 -8.79 -13.78 -22.23
C GLN A 269 -7.41 -13.52 -21.61
N ALA A 270 -6.37 -14.14 -22.19
CA ALA A 270 -5.00 -13.84 -21.83
C ALA A 270 -4.69 -12.39 -22.23
N ALA A 271 -4.43 -11.52 -21.25
CA ALA A 271 -3.99 -10.16 -21.53
C ALA A 271 -2.54 -10.19 -22.01
N ALA A 272 -2.26 -9.51 -23.13
CA ALA A 272 -0.89 -9.27 -23.56
C ALA A 272 -0.12 -8.50 -22.46
N PRO A 273 1.19 -8.75 -22.29
CA PRO A 273 2.02 -7.97 -21.38
C PRO A 273 1.94 -6.48 -21.73
N LEU A 274 1.86 -5.63 -20.72
CA LEU A 274 1.85 -4.18 -20.90
C LEU A 274 3.27 -3.70 -21.23
N LYS A 275 3.44 -2.96 -22.33
CA LYS A 275 4.74 -2.39 -22.68
C LYS A 275 5.06 -1.19 -21.82
N VAL A 276 6.12 -1.27 -21.03
CA VAL A 276 6.50 -0.24 -20.07
C VAL A 276 7.86 0.35 -20.41
N ALA A 277 7.93 1.68 -20.47
CA ALA A 277 9.17 2.43 -20.49
C ALA A 277 9.45 3.04 -19.11
N VAL A 278 10.70 3.01 -18.66
CA VAL A 278 11.10 3.62 -17.37
C VAL A 278 12.06 4.77 -17.63
N ALA A 279 11.72 5.98 -17.19
CA ALA A 279 12.60 7.14 -17.28
C ALA A 279 13.22 7.45 -15.92
N GLY A 280 14.55 7.37 -15.86
CA GLY A 280 15.30 7.41 -14.62
C GLY A 280 15.58 6.00 -14.10
N CYS A 281 16.83 5.77 -13.69
CA CYS A 281 17.25 4.51 -13.07
C CYS A 281 18.16 4.80 -11.86
N GLY A 282 17.71 5.73 -11.02
CA GLY A 282 18.27 5.98 -9.69
C GLY A 282 17.63 5.06 -8.65
N VAL A 283 17.40 5.58 -7.45
CA VAL A 283 16.80 4.85 -6.33
C VAL A 283 15.43 4.26 -6.72
N VAL A 284 14.48 5.13 -7.08
CA VAL A 284 13.10 4.71 -7.44
C VAL A 284 13.09 3.90 -8.74
N GLY A 285 13.68 4.42 -9.83
CA GLY A 285 13.71 3.74 -11.12
C GLY A 285 14.35 2.35 -11.09
N GLY A 286 15.43 2.17 -10.32
CA GLY A 286 16.02 0.84 -10.12
C GLY A 286 15.13 -0.08 -9.29
N GLY A 287 14.38 0.47 -8.31
CA GLY A 287 13.35 -0.27 -7.58
C GLY A 287 12.24 -0.77 -8.51
N LEU A 288 11.74 0.10 -9.40
CA LEU A 288 10.75 -0.26 -10.42
C LEU A 288 11.25 -1.37 -11.34
N LEU A 289 12.46 -1.25 -11.90
CA LEU A 289 13.02 -2.29 -12.77
C LEU A 289 13.16 -3.64 -12.06
N SER A 290 13.54 -3.64 -10.78
CA SER A 290 13.66 -4.89 -10.00
C SER A 290 12.32 -5.62 -9.81
N ARG A 291 11.20 -4.90 -9.94
CA ARG A 291 9.84 -5.44 -9.83
C ARG A 291 9.23 -5.78 -11.18
N LEU A 292 9.48 -4.98 -12.21
CA LEU A 292 8.89 -5.12 -13.54
C LEU A 292 9.56 -6.23 -14.37
N LEU A 293 10.90 -6.33 -14.35
CA LEU A 293 11.63 -7.31 -15.16
C LEU A 293 11.26 -8.78 -14.90
N PRO A 294 11.07 -9.24 -13.63
CA PRO A 294 10.66 -10.61 -13.38
C PRO A 294 9.15 -10.87 -13.53
N ASP A 295 8.34 -9.84 -13.79
CA ASP A 295 6.88 -9.95 -13.82
C ASP A 295 6.35 -10.05 -15.25
N SER A 296 5.80 -11.20 -15.61
CA SER A 296 5.30 -11.52 -16.95
C SER A 296 4.12 -10.66 -17.41
N ARG A 297 3.51 -9.87 -16.51
CA ARG A 297 2.49 -8.88 -16.87
C ARG A 297 3.06 -7.68 -17.61
N PHE A 298 4.38 -7.48 -17.59
CA PHE A 298 5.04 -6.33 -18.17
C PHE A 298 6.11 -6.75 -19.19
N GLU A 299 6.26 -5.96 -20.23
CA GLU A 299 7.38 -5.99 -21.16
C GLU A 299 8.14 -4.67 -21.02
N VAL A 300 9.32 -4.68 -20.40
CA VAL A 300 10.13 -3.45 -20.29
C VAL A 300 10.79 -3.19 -21.64
N VAL A 301 10.34 -2.15 -22.35
CA VAL A 301 10.78 -1.86 -23.74
C VAL A 301 11.94 -0.87 -23.81
N GLY A 302 12.23 -0.16 -22.72
CA GLY A 302 13.37 0.75 -22.66
C GLY A 302 13.48 1.50 -21.34
N VAL A 303 14.70 1.99 -21.07
CA VAL A 303 15.07 2.71 -19.86
C VAL A 303 15.81 4.00 -20.23
N LEU A 304 15.17 5.15 -20.06
CA LEU A 304 15.76 6.45 -20.36
C LEU A 304 16.65 6.93 -19.21
N VAL A 305 17.92 7.21 -19.51
CA VAL A 305 18.96 7.60 -18.56
C VAL A 305 19.96 8.56 -19.21
N ARG A 306 20.63 9.39 -18.41
CA ARG A 306 21.67 10.30 -18.91
C ARG A 306 22.86 9.57 -19.55
N ASN A 307 23.31 8.49 -18.92
CA ASN A 307 24.43 7.68 -19.41
C ASN A 307 24.02 6.20 -19.48
N PRO A 308 23.75 5.65 -20.67
CA PRO A 308 23.37 4.25 -20.86
C PRO A 308 24.43 3.27 -20.36
N LEU A 309 25.72 3.62 -20.49
CA LEU A 309 26.86 2.76 -20.15
C LEU A 309 27.20 2.74 -18.64
N LYS A 310 26.57 3.59 -17.84
CA LYS A 310 26.81 3.63 -16.38
C LYS A 310 26.37 2.31 -15.74
N LYS A 311 27.24 1.67 -14.97
CA LYS A 311 26.88 0.50 -14.14
C LYS A 311 25.83 0.88 -13.10
N ARG A 312 24.86 -0.03 -12.89
CA ARG A 312 23.72 0.15 -11.99
C ARG A 312 23.65 -1.00 -11.00
N ASP A 313 22.90 -0.78 -9.92
CA ASP A 313 22.66 -1.74 -8.85
C ASP A 313 21.53 -2.73 -9.20
N VAL A 314 20.78 -2.49 -10.27
CA VAL A 314 19.77 -3.40 -10.83
C VAL A 314 20.31 -4.10 -12.07
N SER A 315 20.11 -5.42 -12.13
CA SER A 315 20.45 -6.22 -13.32
C SER A 315 19.37 -6.03 -14.38
N ALA A 316 19.74 -5.48 -15.53
CA ALA A 316 18.87 -5.29 -16.68
C ALA A 316 19.69 -5.40 -17.98
N PRO A 317 19.10 -5.89 -19.09
CA PRO A 317 19.79 -5.94 -20.38
C PRO A 317 20.28 -4.55 -20.83
N ALA A 318 21.52 -4.47 -21.31
CA ALA A 318 22.18 -3.20 -21.64
C ALA A 318 21.48 -2.47 -22.80
N GLU A 319 20.89 -3.23 -23.72
CA GLU A 319 20.15 -2.77 -24.89
C GLU A 319 18.84 -2.02 -24.55
N LEU A 320 18.34 -2.16 -23.31
CA LEU A 320 17.19 -1.38 -22.86
C LEU A 320 17.55 0.08 -22.60
N PHE A 321 18.81 0.39 -22.27
CA PHE A 321 19.19 1.72 -21.84
C PHE A 321 19.42 2.67 -23.01
N THR A 322 18.78 3.83 -22.96
CA THR A 322 18.91 4.90 -23.95
C THR A 322 19.02 6.25 -23.26
N ASN A 323 19.64 7.24 -23.91
CA ASN A 323 19.62 8.65 -23.52
C ASN A 323 18.79 9.51 -24.47
N ASP A 324 18.08 8.88 -25.41
CA ASP A 324 17.25 9.53 -26.41
C ASP A 324 15.77 9.24 -26.15
N VAL A 325 15.01 10.32 -25.94
CA VAL A 325 13.56 10.30 -25.71
C VAL A 325 12.81 9.79 -26.93
N GLU A 326 13.21 10.19 -28.14
CA GLU A 326 12.53 9.78 -29.37
C GLU A 326 12.78 8.30 -29.65
N ALA A 327 14.00 7.82 -29.42
CA ALA A 327 14.31 6.40 -29.51
C ALA A 327 13.50 5.56 -28.50
N LEU A 328 13.25 6.09 -27.29
CA LEU A 328 12.39 5.43 -26.29
C LEU A 328 10.94 5.36 -26.77
N LEU A 329 10.35 6.50 -27.18
CA LEU A 329 8.94 6.57 -27.60
C LEU A 329 8.68 5.81 -28.91
N ALA A 330 9.69 5.71 -29.79
CA ALA A 330 9.62 4.89 -31.00
C ALA A 330 9.40 3.39 -30.73
N LYS A 331 9.68 2.91 -29.50
CA LYS A 331 9.34 1.55 -29.06
C LYS A 331 7.85 1.33 -28.80
N LYS A 332 7.05 2.41 -28.84
CA LYS A 332 5.60 2.43 -28.61
C LYS A 332 5.22 1.79 -27.25
N PRO A 333 5.72 2.33 -26.13
CA PRO A 333 5.27 1.89 -24.81
C PRO A 333 3.77 2.17 -24.64
N ASP A 334 3.07 1.31 -23.90
CA ASP A 334 1.70 1.59 -23.44
C ASP A 334 1.72 2.56 -22.25
N LEU A 335 2.78 2.47 -21.43
CA LEU A 335 2.93 3.18 -20.17
C LEU A 335 4.37 3.69 -19.99
N VAL A 336 4.51 4.95 -19.61
CA VAL A 336 5.80 5.56 -19.21
C VAL A 336 5.80 5.79 -17.70
N LEU A 337 6.80 5.22 -17.02
CA LEU A 337 7.08 5.48 -15.60
C LEU A 337 8.18 6.53 -15.49
N GLU A 338 7.83 7.73 -15.06
CA GLU A 338 8.74 8.87 -15.01
C GLU A 338 9.25 9.09 -13.57
N ALA A 339 10.57 8.98 -13.41
CA ALA A 339 11.29 9.14 -12.15
C ALA A 339 12.65 9.82 -12.37
N LEU A 340 12.68 10.81 -13.28
CA LEU A 340 13.86 11.67 -13.44
C LEU A 340 13.99 12.60 -12.22
N SER A 341 15.20 13.10 -11.98
CA SER A 341 15.46 14.05 -10.90
C SER A 341 15.17 15.50 -11.30
N GLU A 342 15.16 15.80 -12.59
CA GLU A 342 15.03 17.16 -13.12
C GLU A 342 13.58 17.45 -13.51
N GLY A 343 12.99 18.50 -12.93
CA GLY A 343 11.59 18.84 -13.16
C GLY A 343 11.26 19.25 -14.60
N GLU A 344 12.15 19.98 -15.28
CA GLU A 344 11.88 20.45 -16.65
C GLU A 344 11.92 19.31 -17.67
N ALA A 345 12.97 18.51 -17.64
CA ALA A 345 13.11 17.33 -18.48
C ALA A 345 12.00 16.31 -18.21
N GLY A 346 11.65 16.08 -16.94
CA GLY A 346 10.52 15.23 -16.56
C GLY A 346 9.20 15.74 -17.12
N HIS A 347 8.91 17.04 -16.96
CA HIS A 347 7.67 17.64 -17.47
C HIS A 347 7.55 17.53 -19.00
N ALA A 348 8.65 17.83 -19.72
CA ALA A 348 8.70 17.71 -21.17
C ALA A 348 8.48 16.26 -21.64
N LEU A 349 9.07 15.28 -20.94
CA LEU A 349 8.88 13.86 -21.24
C LEU A 349 7.43 13.41 -21.00
N ILE A 350 6.83 13.78 -19.87
CA ILE A 350 5.42 13.45 -19.55
C ILE A 350 4.53 13.94 -20.69
N ARG A 351 4.67 15.20 -21.11
CA ARG A 351 3.87 15.77 -22.20
C ARG A 351 4.03 15.00 -23.51
N ARG A 352 5.28 14.73 -23.94
CA ARG A 352 5.55 13.98 -25.18
C ARG A 352 4.98 12.57 -25.14
N ALA A 353 5.04 11.90 -23.98
CA ALA A 353 4.46 10.57 -23.81
C ALA A 353 2.92 10.59 -23.93
N LEU A 354 2.25 11.56 -23.29
CA LEU A 354 0.80 11.73 -23.41
C LEU A 354 0.37 12.06 -24.85
N GLU A 355 1.10 12.95 -25.54
CA GLU A 355 0.90 13.28 -26.96
C GLU A 355 1.12 12.07 -27.88
N ALA A 356 1.97 11.12 -27.48
CA ALA A 356 2.19 9.85 -28.19
C ALA A 356 1.15 8.77 -27.86
N GLY A 357 0.13 9.06 -27.03
CA GLY A 357 -0.91 8.11 -26.66
C GLY A 357 -0.53 7.15 -25.52
N CYS A 358 0.53 7.45 -24.76
CA CYS A 358 0.96 6.63 -23.63
C CYS A 358 0.25 7.05 -22.33
N ASP A 359 -0.12 6.10 -21.49
CA ASP A 359 -0.38 6.40 -20.08
C ASP A 359 0.94 6.84 -19.40
N VAL A 360 0.86 7.67 -18.35
CA VAL A 360 2.04 8.13 -17.59
C VAL A 360 1.83 8.00 -16.08
N VAL A 361 2.81 7.45 -15.38
CA VAL A 361 2.90 7.50 -13.91
C VAL A 361 4.19 8.19 -13.52
N SER A 362 4.14 9.26 -12.73
CA SER A 362 5.32 10.05 -12.34
C SER A 362 5.55 10.08 -10.82
N ALA A 363 6.80 9.87 -10.42
CA ALA A 363 7.29 10.12 -9.07
C ALA A 363 8.00 11.49 -8.94
N ASN A 364 8.09 12.26 -10.02
CA ASN A 364 8.84 13.51 -10.06
C ASN A 364 7.93 14.70 -9.71
N LYS A 365 7.88 15.01 -8.41
CA LYS A 365 7.14 16.16 -7.88
C LYS A 365 7.41 17.47 -8.65
N GLN A 366 8.66 17.74 -9.00
CA GLN A 366 9.03 18.98 -9.67
C GLN A 366 8.51 19.04 -11.11
N ALA A 367 8.35 17.90 -11.77
CA ALA A 367 7.76 17.83 -13.11
C ALA A 367 6.25 18.04 -13.08
N VAL A 368 5.54 17.36 -12.18
CA VAL A 368 4.07 17.41 -12.13
C VAL A 368 3.54 18.70 -11.52
N ALA A 369 4.23 19.31 -10.55
CA ALA A 369 3.80 20.55 -9.89
C ALA A 369 3.90 21.82 -10.76
N ARG A 370 4.59 21.73 -11.91
CA ARG A 370 4.72 22.85 -12.87
C ARG A 370 3.37 23.22 -13.47
N ASP A 371 2.63 22.24 -13.97
CA ASP A 371 1.33 22.44 -14.60
C ASP A 371 0.44 21.18 -14.48
N PRO A 372 -0.03 20.83 -13.27
CA PRO A 372 -0.83 19.62 -13.06
C PRO A 372 -2.15 19.65 -13.85
N LYS A 373 -2.75 20.85 -13.99
CA LYS A 373 -3.98 21.06 -14.76
C LYS A 373 -3.77 20.78 -16.26
N GLY A 374 -2.73 21.33 -16.85
CA GLY A 374 -2.43 21.12 -18.27
C GLY A 374 -2.00 19.68 -18.57
N LEU A 375 -1.29 19.01 -17.65
CA LEU A 375 -1.00 17.58 -17.78
C LEU A 375 -2.26 16.73 -17.77
N GLN A 376 -3.20 16.98 -16.86
CA GLN A 376 -4.48 16.27 -16.83
C GLN A 376 -5.29 16.52 -18.11
N ALA A 377 -5.42 17.78 -18.52
CA ALA A 377 -6.15 18.14 -19.73
C ALA A 377 -5.53 17.50 -21.00
N LEU A 378 -4.21 17.41 -21.05
CA LEU A 378 -3.49 16.75 -22.15
C LEU A 378 -3.74 15.24 -22.16
N ALA A 379 -3.73 14.60 -20.99
CA ALA A 379 -4.05 13.17 -20.87
C ALA A 379 -5.48 12.90 -21.36
N ASP A 380 -6.46 13.68 -20.88
CA ASP A 380 -7.86 13.56 -21.26
C ASP A 380 -8.06 13.74 -22.78
N ALA A 381 -7.40 14.74 -23.38
CA ALA A 381 -7.49 15.02 -24.81
C ALA A 381 -6.94 13.90 -25.70
N ASN A 382 -6.00 13.10 -25.19
CA ASN A 382 -5.40 11.97 -25.92
C ASN A 382 -5.99 10.61 -25.52
N GLY A 383 -7.00 10.57 -24.63
CA GLY A 383 -7.56 9.33 -24.11
C GLY A 383 -6.61 8.53 -23.23
N CYS A 384 -5.59 9.21 -22.67
CA CYS A 384 -4.57 8.66 -21.80
C CYS A 384 -4.88 8.95 -20.33
N ARG A 385 -4.10 8.35 -19.43
CA ARG A 385 -4.11 8.64 -18.00
C ARG A 385 -2.78 9.20 -17.56
N VAL A 386 -2.83 10.09 -16.58
CA VAL A 386 -1.66 10.56 -15.84
C VAL A 386 -1.90 10.36 -14.34
N ALA A 387 -0.92 9.79 -13.64
CA ALA A 387 -0.96 9.62 -12.19
C ALA A 387 0.38 10.02 -11.57
N TRP A 388 0.35 10.47 -10.31
CA TRP A 388 1.51 11.03 -9.64
C TRP A 388 1.47 10.83 -8.12
N SER A 389 0.92 9.70 -7.68
CA SER A 389 0.70 9.44 -6.26
C SER A 389 2.03 9.44 -5.49
N ALA A 390 3.06 8.87 -6.09
CA ALA A 390 4.42 8.86 -5.55
C ALA A 390 5.08 10.25 -5.41
N SER A 391 4.55 11.27 -6.07
CA SER A 391 5.09 12.65 -6.03
C SER A 391 4.76 13.37 -4.72
N VAL A 392 3.75 12.90 -3.96
CA VAL A 392 3.38 13.46 -2.66
C VAL A 392 3.15 12.33 -1.65
N GLY A 393 3.86 12.37 -0.53
CA GLY A 393 3.68 11.40 0.55
C GLY A 393 4.51 10.13 0.41
N GLY A 394 5.28 9.94 -0.66
CA GLY A 394 6.14 8.77 -0.85
C GLY A 394 5.31 7.49 -0.95
N GLY A 395 5.28 6.70 0.14
CA GLY A 395 4.37 5.56 0.28
C GLY A 395 3.05 5.90 0.96
N SER A 396 2.90 7.06 1.61
CA SER A 396 1.63 7.46 2.20
C SER A 396 0.59 7.81 1.12
N PRO A 397 -0.64 7.25 1.16
CA PRO A 397 -1.65 7.40 0.11
C PRO A 397 -2.40 8.75 0.20
N MET A 398 -1.64 9.86 0.14
CA MET A 398 -2.17 11.21 0.36
C MET A 398 -3.11 11.65 -0.77
N ILE A 399 -2.71 11.39 -2.02
CA ILE A 399 -3.49 11.76 -3.20
C ILE A 399 -4.80 10.96 -3.24
N GLU A 400 -4.76 9.69 -2.89
CA GLU A 400 -5.94 8.81 -2.84
C GLU A 400 -6.89 9.21 -1.72
N THR A 401 -6.35 9.57 -0.55
CA THR A 401 -7.14 10.04 0.59
C THR A 401 -7.91 11.32 0.23
N LEU A 402 -7.27 12.27 -0.45
CA LEU A 402 -7.93 13.47 -0.98
C LEU A 402 -8.99 13.14 -2.03
N ARG A 403 -8.67 12.27 -2.99
CA ARG A 403 -9.62 11.86 -4.03
C ARG A 403 -10.83 11.14 -3.44
N ALA A 404 -10.65 10.32 -2.41
CA ALA A 404 -11.73 9.66 -1.69
C ALA A 404 -12.62 10.67 -0.96
N ALA A 405 -12.04 11.65 -0.27
CA ALA A 405 -12.78 12.74 0.37
C ALA A 405 -13.59 13.53 -0.66
N ARG A 406 -12.97 13.94 -1.77
CA ARG A 406 -13.62 14.67 -2.88
C ARG A 406 -14.74 13.87 -3.54
N ALA A 407 -14.57 12.56 -3.69
CA ALA A 407 -15.60 11.67 -4.21
C ALA A 407 -16.80 11.54 -3.25
N ALA A 408 -16.58 11.74 -1.95
CA ALA A 408 -17.63 11.68 -0.93
C ALA A 408 -18.39 13.01 -0.76
N GLY A 409 -17.83 14.14 -1.21
CA GLY A 409 -18.45 15.46 -1.16
C GLY A 409 -17.44 16.62 -1.28
N PRO A 410 -17.89 17.88 -1.17
CA PRO A 410 -17.00 19.04 -1.19
C PRO A 410 -15.99 19.02 -0.03
N VAL A 411 -14.73 19.32 -0.35
CA VAL A 411 -13.64 19.43 0.63
C VAL A 411 -13.60 20.86 1.19
N ALA A 412 -13.49 21.00 2.50
CA ALA A 412 -13.29 22.27 3.19
C ALA A 412 -11.80 22.66 3.27
N GLY A 413 -10.93 21.67 3.45
CA GLY A 413 -9.48 21.89 3.51
C GLY A 413 -8.71 20.65 3.90
N PHE A 414 -7.40 20.82 4.04
CA PHE A 414 -6.52 19.77 4.54
C PHE A 414 -5.35 20.35 5.35
N GLU A 415 -4.78 19.51 6.20
CA GLU A 415 -3.52 19.75 6.92
C GLU A 415 -2.62 18.52 6.77
N ALA A 416 -1.31 18.74 6.65
CA ALA A 416 -0.37 17.65 6.44
C ALA A 416 1.03 17.94 6.99
N VAL A 417 1.70 16.88 7.46
CA VAL A 417 3.15 16.86 7.66
C VAL A 417 3.78 16.21 6.44
N LEU A 418 4.61 16.96 5.73
CA LEU A 418 5.03 16.62 4.36
C LEU A 418 6.55 16.47 4.19
N ASN A 419 7.35 16.95 5.14
CA ASN A 419 8.80 17.05 5.02
C ASN A 419 9.50 16.31 6.18
N GLY A 420 10.17 15.20 5.85
CA GLY A 420 10.90 14.38 6.84
C GLY A 420 12.13 15.07 7.40
N THR A 421 12.86 15.84 6.59
CA THR A 421 14.06 16.60 7.00
C THR A 421 13.73 17.62 8.08
N VAL A 422 12.75 18.48 7.81
CA VAL A 422 12.31 19.51 8.74
C VAL A 422 11.70 18.88 9.99
N ASN A 423 10.89 17.83 9.84
CA ASN A 423 10.28 17.14 10.98
C ASN A 423 11.33 16.53 11.92
N PHE A 424 12.35 15.87 11.37
CA PHE A 424 13.45 15.30 12.14
C PHE A 424 14.23 16.41 12.88
N MET A 425 14.54 17.52 12.18
CA MET A 425 15.24 18.63 12.80
C MET A 425 14.43 19.28 13.92
N LEU A 426 13.13 19.52 13.74
CA LEU A 426 12.25 20.06 14.79
C LEU A 426 12.21 19.14 16.02
N GLN A 427 12.22 17.82 15.83
CA GLN A 427 12.29 16.88 16.94
C GLN A 427 13.61 17.02 17.71
N ARG A 428 14.76 17.00 17.03
CA ARG A 428 16.09 17.13 17.66
C ARG A 428 16.26 18.47 18.39
N LEU A 429 15.78 19.56 17.78
CA LEU A 429 15.78 20.88 18.40
C LEU A 429 14.89 20.92 19.66
N GLY A 430 13.71 20.29 19.62
CA GLY A 430 12.83 20.14 20.80
C GLY A 430 13.44 19.30 21.92
N GLU A 431 14.35 18.37 21.59
CA GLU A 431 15.17 17.60 22.55
C GLU A 431 16.38 18.39 23.08
N GLY A 432 16.56 19.64 22.66
CA GLY A 432 17.62 20.55 23.13
C GLY A 432 18.92 20.52 22.32
N ALA A 433 18.93 19.89 21.12
CA ALA A 433 20.10 19.94 20.24
C ALA A 433 20.31 21.34 19.64
N THR A 434 21.55 21.67 19.28
CA THR A 434 21.81 22.88 18.48
C THR A 434 21.36 22.66 17.03
N PHE A 435 21.14 23.73 16.28
CA PHE A 435 20.79 23.64 14.86
C PHE A 435 21.85 22.87 14.04
N SER A 436 23.13 23.12 14.34
CA SER A 436 24.23 22.43 13.67
C SER A 436 24.23 20.93 13.97
N ASP A 437 23.99 20.54 15.22
CA ASP A 437 23.92 19.14 15.62
C ASP A 437 22.69 18.45 15.01
N ALA A 438 21.52 19.10 15.05
CA ALA A 438 20.30 18.59 14.45
C ALA A 438 20.44 18.37 12.94
N LEU A 439 21.10 19.30 12.23
CA LEU A 439 21.37 19.16 10.80
C LEU A 439 22.39 18.05 10.52
N ALA A 440 23.44 17.93 11.35
CA ALA A 440 24.42 16.84 11.23
C ALA A 440 23.76 15.47 11.46
N ASP A 441 22.91 15.36 12.47
CA ASP A 441 22.13 14.15 12.77
C ASP A 441 21.17 13.83 11.63
N ALA A 442 20.50 14.83 11.05
CA ALA A 442 19.61 14.64 9.90
C ALA A 442 20.37 14.10 8.67
N ARG A 443 21.58 14.59 8.41
CA ARG A 443 22.45 14.07 7.34
C ARG A 443 22.93 12.65 7.64
N ALA A 444 23.35 12.39 8.88
CA ALA A 444 23.82 11.06 9.31
C ALA A 444 22.71 10.00 9.24
N ALA A 445 21.47 10.39 9.56
CA ALA A 445 20.28 9.56 9.42
C ALA A 445 19.77 9.46 7.97
N GLY A 446 20.35 10.21 7.03
CA GLY A 446 19.99 10.20 5.61
C GLY A 446 18.71 10.98 5.27
N PHE A 447 18.22 11.85 6.16
CA PHE A 447 17.09 12.73 5.90
C PHE A 447 17.50 13.97 5.10
N ALA A 448 18.64 14.59 5.43
CA ALA A 448 19.11 15.81 4.77
C ALA A 448 20.21 15.50 3.72
N GLU A 449 20.13 16.16 2.56
CA GLU A 449 21.20 16.17 1.57
C GLU A 449 22.35 17.13 1.98
N GLU A 450 23.39 17.21 1.15
CA GLU A 450 24.48 18.17 1.34
C GLU A 450 23.96 19.61 1.31
N ASP A 451 23.03 19.92 0.39
CA ASP A 451 22.28 21.17 0.33
C ASP A 451 20.80 20.95 0.71
N PRO A 452 20.40 21.22 1.96
CA PRO A 452 19.02 21.05 2.44
C PRO A 452 18.15 22.31 2.25
N SER A 453 18.60 23.33 1.49
CA SER A 453 17.95 24.65 1.47
C SER A 453 16.48 24.58 1.03
N SER A 454 16.17 23.73 0.04
CA SER A 454 14.80 23.50 -0.43
C SER A 454 13.85 22.98 0.66
N ASP A 455 14.37 22.17 1.59
CA ASP A 455 13.60 21.65 2.72
C ASP A 455 13.40 22.71 3.81
N LEU A 456 14.51 23.34 4.23
CA LEU A 456 14.53 24.30 5.34
C LEU A 456 13.78 25.59 5.02
N GLU A 457 13.84 26.06 3.77
CA GLU A 457 13.09 27.23 3.30
C GLU A 457 11.62 26.89 2.97
N GLY A 458 11.19 25.64 3.13
CA GLY A 458 9.80 25.21 2.96
C GLY A 458 9.36 25.01 1.51
N PHE A 459 10.25 25.09 0.52
CA PHE A 459 9.90 24.92 -0.90
C PHE A 459 9.42 23.52 -1.24
N ASP A 460 10.03 22.48 -0.64
CA ASP A 460 9.59 21.09 -0.84
C ASP A 460 8.15 20.88 -0.36
N ALA A 461 7.84 21.35 0.86
CA ALA A 461 6.50 21.28 1.44
C ALA A 461 5.49 22.11 0.62
N ALA A 462 5.88 23.32 0.19
CA ALA A 462 5.04 24.18 -0.64
C ALA A 462 4.66 23.52 -1.97
N ALA A 463 5.60 22.88 -2.65
CA ALA A 463 5.32 22.15 -3.88
C ALA A 463 4.33 20.98 -3.66
N LYS A 464 4.43 20.28 -2.52
CA LYS A 464 3.47 19.22 -2.14
C LYS A 464 2.09 19.81 -1.83
N VAL A 465 2.00 20.90 -1.07
CA VAL A 465 0.74 21.60 -0.80
C VAL A 465 0.07 22.09 -2.09
N LYS A 466 0.85 22.57 -3.07
CA LYS A 466 0.32 22.99 -4.38
C LYS A 466 -0.38 21.84 -5.13
N LEU A 467 0.22 20.65 -5.12
CA LEU A 467 -0.35 19.43 -5.71
C LEU A 467 -1.57 18.93 -4.93
N LEU A 468 -1.49 18.89 -3.59
CA LEU A 468 -2.62 18.51 -2.74
C LEU A 468 -3.80 19.48 -2.91
N SER A 469 -3.53 20.78 -3.09
CA SER A 469 -4.56 21.78 -3.40
C SER A 469 -5.23 21.52 -4.75
N PHE A 470 -4.46 21.15 -5.78
CA PHE A 470 -5.02 20.75 -7.06
C PHE A 470 -5.92 19.51 -6.92
N GLU A 471 -5.48 18.50 -6.16
CA GLU A 471 -6.30 17.31 -5.91
C GLU A 471 -7.53 17.60 -5.03
N ALA A 472 -7.45 18.53 -4.09
CA ALA A 472 -8.59 18.91 -3.26
C ALA A 472 -9.63 19.73 -4.05
N PHE A 473 -9.18 20.73 -4.81
CA PHE A 473 -10.01 21.83 -5.30
C PHE A 473 -10.02 21.99 -6.83
N GLY A 474 -9.25 21.18 -7.58
CA GLY A 474 -9.12 21.30 -9.04
C GLY A 474 -8.30 22.51 -9.52
N ARG A 475 -7.71 23.27 -8.60
CA ARG A 475 -6.87 24.44 -8.86
C ARG A 475 -5.74 24.52 -7.84
N SER A 476 -4.61 25.06 -8.25
CA SER A 476 -3.45 25.30 -7.38
C SER A 476 -3.41 26.77 -6.96
N PRO A 477 -2.91 27.07 -5.75
CA PRO A 477 -2.61 28.44 -5.38
C PRO A 477 -1.38 28.97 -6.15
N ASP A 478 -1.39 30.27 -6.43
CA ASP A 478 -0.27 30.98 -7.06
C ASP A 478 0.78 31.44 -6.05
N ASP A 479 0.33 31.95 -4.90
CA ASP A 479 1.18 32.33 -3.77
C ASP A 479 0.97 31.37 -2.59
N LEU A 480 2.05 31.05 -1.89
CA LEU A 480 2.06 30.10 -0.80
C LEU A 480 3.06 30.55 0.27
N PRO A 481 2.56 31.23 1.32
CA PRO A 481 3.36 31.64 2.47
C PRO A 481 4.03 30.45 3.15
N ARG A 482 5.31 30.58 3.44
CA ARG A 482 6.11 29.53 4.07
C ARG A 482 7.03 30.07 5.15
N ASP A 483 7.07 29.39 6.28
CA ASP A 483 8.05 29.63 7.31
C ASP A 483 9.38 28.97 6.96
N VAL A 484 10.47 29.61 7.37
CA VAL A 484 11.84 29.09 7.23
C VAL A 484 12.29 28.51 8.57
N LEU A 485 12.85 27.29 8.54
CA LEU A 485 13.58 26.73 9.67
C LEU A 485 15.06 27.14 9.58
N ALA A 486 15.47 28.08 10.44
CA ALA A 486 16.81 28.62 10.52
C ALA A 486 17.40 28.45 11.92
N ALA A 487 18.70 28.75 12.09
CA ALA A 487 19.37 28.64 13.39
C ALA A 487 18.77 29.58 14.44
N GLU A 488 18.19 30.70 14.01
CA GLU A 488 17.55 31.72 14.86
C GLU A 488 16.07 31.40 15.14
N THR A 489 15.51 30.33 14.57
CA THR A 489 14.12 29.94 14.82
C THR A 489 13.93 29.61 16.29
N VAL A 490 13.11 30.41 16.98
CA VAL A 490 12.78 30.21 18.38
C VAL A 490 11.64 29.20 18.49
N LEU A 491 11.92 28.02 19.04
CA LEU A 491 10.91 27.03 19.38
C LEU A 491 10.47 27.21 20.83
N GLY A 492 9.19 26.97 21.11
CA GLY A 492 8.66 26.94 22.48
C GLY A 492 8.89 25.60 23.17
N ASP A 493 8.35 25.45 24.38
CA ASP A 493 8.46 24.21 25.17
C ASP A 493 7.59 23.05 24.64
N ARG A 494 6.69 23.34 23.69
CA ARG A 494 5.77 22.36 23.09
C ARG A 494 6.37 21.76 21.81
N PRO A 495 6.03 20.51 21.47
CA PRO A 495 6.45 19.91 20.21
C PRO A 495 6.01 20.75 19.00
N VAL A 496 6.95 21.06 18.11
CA VAL A 496 6.69 21.82 16.89
C VAL A 496 6.62 20.88 15.68
N ARG A 497 5.72 21.16 14.73
CA ARG A 497 5.64 20.47 13.43
C ARG A 497 5.57 21.47 12.28
N GLN A 498 6.13 21.12 11.12
CA GLN A 498 5.88 21.86 9.89
C GLN A 498 4.57 21.38 9.27
N ILE A 499 3.53 22.21 9.35
CA ILE A 499 2.20 21.92 8.81
C ILE A 499 2.03 22.62 7.47
N GLY A 500 1.87 21.84 6.41
CA GLY A 500 1.38 22.30 5.12
C GLY A 500 -0.14 22.15 5.06
N ALA A 501 -0.85 23.20 4.66
CA ALA A 501 -2.31 23.21 4.66
C ALA A 501 -2.87 24.06 3.52
N CYS A 502 -4.14 23.81 3.21
CA CYS A 502 -4.92 24.68 2.33
C CYS A 502 -6.41 24.53 2.68
N PHE A 503 -7.08 25.66 2.88
CA PHE A 503 -8.52 25.73 3.15
C PHE A 503 -9.20 26.59 2.11
N GLU A 504 -10.43 26.23 1.72
CA GLU A 504 -11.26 27.08 0.86
C GLU A 504 -12.18 27.96 1.72
N ARG A 505 -12.14 29.27 1.49
CA ARG A 505 -12.95 30.28 2.19
C ARG A 505 -13.52 31.24 1.17
N ASP A 506 -14.84 31.37 1.14
CA ASP A 506 -15.55 32.29 0.23
C ASP A 506 -15.13 32.15 -1.25
N GLY A 507 -14.76 30.94 -1.67
CA GLY A 507 -14.29 30.66 -3.03
C GLY A 507 -12.82 31.02 -3.30
N GLU A 508 -12.05 31.36 -2.28
CA GLU A 508 -10.60 31.59 -2.34
C GLU A 508 -9.83 30.50 -1.58
N LEU A 509 -8.64 30.17 -2.07
CA LEU A 509 -7.75 29.23 -1.40
C LEU A 509 -6.81 29.97 -0.43
N ALA A 510 -6.74 29.50 0.81
CA ALA A 510 -5.84 29.98 1.85
C ALA A 510 -4.77 28.91 2.17
N PRO A 511 -3.70 28.81 1.37
CA PRO A 511 -2.62 27.86 1.59
C PRO A 511 -1.57 28.39 2.57
N TYR A 512 -0.86 27.52 3.26
CA TYR A 512 0.34 27.88 4.02
C TYR A 512 1.23 26.67 4.30
N VAL A 513 2.50 26.95 4.61
CA VAL A 513 3.43 26.04 5.28
C VAL A 513 3.95 26.74 6.53
N ARG A 514 3.59 26.26 7.72
CA ARG A 514 3.90 26.94 8.98
C ARG A 514 4.61 26.01 9.97
N LEU A 515 5.53 26.56 10.75
CA LEU A 515 6.04 25.90 11.95
C LEU A 515 5.04 26.10 13.09
N ASP A 516 4.33 25.04 13.46
CA ASP A 516 3.25 25.08 14.43
C ASP A 516 3.67 24.47 15.77
N GLY A 517 3.86 25.32 16.78
CA GLY A 517 4.15 24.92 18.17
C GLY A 517 2.93 24.92 19.10
N GLU A 518 1.75 25.26 18.58
CA GLU A 518 0.48 25.21 19.32
C GLU A 518 -0.33 23.95 18.97
N LEU A 519 0.26 23.04 18.18
CA LEU A 519 -0.40 21.85 17.68
C LEU A 519 -0.79 20.88 18.81
N GLU A 520 -2.08 20.51 18.85
CA GLU A 520 -2.64 19.53 19.79
C GLU A 520 -3.05 18.21 19.11
N ASP A 521 -2.83 18.10 17.80
CA ASP A 521 -3.33 16.99 17.01
C ASP A 521 -2.50 15.71 17.21
N ALA A 522 -3.09 14.72 17.89
CA ALA A 522 -2.43 13.44 18.19
C ALA A 522 -1.87 12.71 16.95
N LEU A 523 -2.50 12.84 15.77
CA LEU A 523 -1.99 12.20 14.55
C LEU A 523 -0.61 12.75 14.20
N PHE A 524 -0.48 14.08 14.12
CA PHE A 524 0.75 14.75 13.72
C PHE A 524 1.82 14.71 14.83
N LEU A 525 1.40 14.78 16.09
CA LEU A 525 2.30 14.66 17.24
C LEU A 525 2.90 13.25 17.36
N SER A 526 2.17 12.20 16.94
CA SER A 526 2.67 10.82 16.96
C SER A 526 3.70 10.49 15.86
N LEU A 527 3.90 11.38 14.90
CA LEU A 527 4.84 11.15 13.79
C LEU A 527 6.28 11.22 14.27
N ASN A 528 7.07 10.22 13.85
CA ASN A 528 8.49 10.09 14.13
C ASN A 528 9.24 9.71 12.84
N GLY A 529 10.50 10.15 12.73
CA GLY A 529 11.34 9.89 11.56
C GLY A 529 10.76 10.42 10.25
N GLU A 530 10.82 9.63 9.18
CA GLU A 530 10.30 9.95 7.84
C GLU A 530 8.77 9.81 7.67
N ARG A 531 8.02 9.60 8.75
CA ARG A 531 6.57 9.43 8.64
C ARG A 531 5.90 10.77 8.34
N ASN A 532 5.05 10.74 7.32
CA ASN A 532 4.17 11.82 6.92
C ASN A 532 2.73 11.45 7.26
N ALA A 533 1.85 12.45 7.37
CA ALA A 533 0.42 12.24 7.51
C ALA A 533 -0.38 13.39 6.92
N LEU A 534 -1.65 13.11 6.63
CA LEU A 534 -2.61 14.04 6.06
C LEU A 534 -3.94 13.89 6.81
N LYS A 535 -4.59 15.02 7.06
CA LYS A 535 -6.01 15.11 7.40
C LYS A 535 -6.73 15.91 6.32
N VAL A 536 -7.84 15.38 5.83
CA VAL A 536 -8.73 16.06 4.90
C VAL A 536 -10.07 16.29 5.58
N TYR A 537 -10.55 17.52 5.52
CA TYR A 537 -11.79 17.97 6.14
C TYR A 537 -12.86 18.14 5.07
N GLY A 538 -13.98 17.42 5.19
CA GLY A 538 -15.16 17.62 4.37
C GLY A 538 -15.99 18.79 4.88
N GLN A 539 -16.75 19.45 3.99
CA GLN A 539 -17.73 20.46 4.40
C GLN A 539 -18.89 19.86 5.23
N ASP A 540 -19.03 18.53 5.20
CA ASP A 540 -20.02 17.76 5.96
C ASP A 540 -19.52 17.29 7.35
N GLY A 541 -18.33 17.74 7.77
CA GLY A 541 -17.74 17.39 9.07
C GLY A 541 -17.01 16.04 9.11
N ARG A 542 -17.03 15.25 8.03
CA ARG A 542 -16.22 14.02 7.95
C ARG A 542 -14.74 14.36 7.83
N VAL A 543 -13.91 13.52 8.44
CA VAL A 543 -12.45 13.64 8.35
C VAL A 543 -11.84 12.35 7.84
N TRP A 544 -11.03 12.47 6.79
CA TRP A 544 -10.23 11.39 6.24
C TRP A 544 -8.78 11.59 6.68
N THR A 545 -8.12 10.49 7.03
CA THR A 545 -6.74 10.53 7.47
C THR A 545 -5.92 9.44 6.78
N CYS A 546 -4.65 9.74 6.54
CA CYS A 546 -3.66 8.73 6.20
C CYS A 546 -2.33 9.07 6.83
N LYS A 547 -1.49 8.05 7.02
CA LYS A 547 -0.09 8.18 7.45
C LYS A 547 0.77 7.19 6.68
N GLY A 548 2.08 7.32 6.74
CA GLY A 548 3.01 6.41 6.08
C GLY A 548 4.39 7.01 5.90
N ARG A 549 5.34 6.25 5.34
CA ARG A 549 6.69 6.77 5.04
C ARG A 549 6.64 7.77 3.88
N GLY A 550 7.15 8.97 4.11
CA GLY A 550 7.17 10.09 3.17
C GLY A 550 8.22 9.98 2.06
N ALA A 551 9.17 9.08 2.19
CA ALA A 551 10.32 8.90 1.30
C ALA A 551 10.82 7.45 1.34
N GLY A 552 11.89 7.19 0.58
CA GLY A 552 12.59 5.91 0.57
C GLY A 552 12.25 5.05 -0.65
N ARG A 553 13.25 4.26 -1.08
CA ARG A 553 13.19 3.48 -2.32
C ARG A 553 11.89 2.69 -2.47
N TRP A 554 11.56 1.91 -1.46
CA TRP A 554 10.50 0.90 -1.55
C TRP A 554 9.12 1.54 -1.38
N ALA A 555 8.95 2.46 -0.43
CA ALA A 555 7.71 3.22 -0.27
C ALA A 555 7.29 3.94 -1.56
N THR A 556 8.22 4.68 -2.19
CA THR A 556 7.94 5.37 -3.47
C THR A 556 7.73 4.39 -4.62
N THR A 557 8.47 3.28 -4.67
CA THR A 557 8.28 2.23 -5.70
C THR A 557 6.88 1.62 -5.61
N GLU A 558 6.39 1.31 -4.41
CA GLU A 558 5.05 0.75 -4.23
C GLU A 558 3.93 1.72 -4.61
N SER A 559 4.09 3.01 -4.31
CA SER A 559 3.12 4.03 -4.73
C SER A 559 3.01 4.11 -6.27
N VAL A 560 4.15 4.09 -6.98
CA VAL A 560 4.16 4.03 -8.45
C VAL A 560 3.52 2.72 -8.97
N LEU A 561 3.84 1.56 -8.36
CA LEU A 561 3.26 0.28 -8.78
C LEU A 561 1.75 0.20 -8.51
N ALA A 562 1.25 0.87 -7.47
CA ALA A 562 -0.18 0.98 -7.22
C ALA A 562 -0.88 1.83 -8.29
N ASP A 563 -0.29 2.95 -8.71
CA ASP A 563 -0.78 3.73 -9.85
C ASP A 563 -0.78 2.90 -11.15
N VAL A 564 0.28 2.10 -11.39
CA VAL A 564 0.35 1.15 -12.52
C VAL A 564 -0.82 0.16 -12.46
N ALA A 565 -1.10 -0.39 -11.28
CA ALA A 565 -2.21 -1.32 -11.09
C ALA A 565 -3.57 -0.66 -11.39
N ASP A 566 -3.75 0.61 -11.03
CA ASP A 566 -4.96 1.38 -11.33
C ASP A 566 -5.12 1.59 -12.84
N VAL A 567 -4.04 1.98 -13.53
CA VAL A 567 -4.00 2.12 -14.99
C VAL A 567 -4.36 0.79 -15.66
N MET A 568 -3.77 -0.31 -15.23
CA MET A 568 -4.08 -1.64 -15.75
C MET A 568 -5.56 -2.02 -15.55
N ARG A 569 -6.14 -1.73 -14.37
CA ARG A 569 -7.57 -1.98 -14.11
C ARG A 569 -8.45 -1.18 -15.07
N ALA A 570 -8.13 0.10 -15.24
CA ALA A 570 -8.91 0.99 -16.09
C ALA A 570 -8.78 0.63 -17.59
N ARG A 571 -7.60 0.18 -18.05
CA ARG A 571 -7.42 -0.34 -19.42
C ARG A 571 -8.25 -1.61 -19.67
N ARG A 572 -8.32 -2.52 -18.70
CA ARG A 572 -9.15 -3.74 -18.81
C ARG A 572 -10.64 -3.42 -18.87
N ALA A 573 -11.11 -2.55 -17.97
CA ALA A 573 -12.51 -2.13 -17.97
C ALA A 573 -12.92 -1.49 -19.31
N ALA A 574 -12.04 -0.69 -19.92
CA ALA A 574 -12.28 -0.12 -21.25
C ALA A 574 -12.32 -1.19 -22.35
N ALA A 575 -11.48 -2.23 -22.27
CA ALA A 575 -11.45 -3.31 -23.26
C ALA A 575 -12.68 -4.23 -23.19
N GLU A 576 -13.34 -4.36 -22.03
CA GLU A 576 -14.56 -5.16 -21.87
C GLU A 576 -15.83 -4.44 -22.38
N LEU A 577 -15.76 -3.13 -22.63
CA LEU A 577 -16.87 -2.34 -23.18
C LEU A 577 -16.89 -2.31 -24.72
N VAL A 578 -15.84 -2.81 -25.38
CA VAL A 578 -15.67 -2.90 -26.83
C VAL A 578 -15.93 -4.33 -27.28
#